data_AF-A0A653J1I1-F1
#
_entry.id   AF-A0A653J1I1-F1
#
_cell.length_a   1.000
_cell.length_b   1.000
_cell.length_c   1.000
_cell.angle_alpha   90.00
_cell.angle_beta   90.00
_cell.angle_gamma   90.00
#
_symmetry.space_group_name_H-M   'P 1'
#
loop_
_entity.id
_entity.type
_entity.pdbx_description
1 polymer ?
#
loop_
_entity_poly.entity_id
_entity_poly.type
_entity_poly.pdbx_seq_one_letter_code
_entity_poly.pdbx_strand_id
1 'polypeptide(L)'
;MALKDLLALADDKLHEVFSSKPHDPSKARAPILKGIDRTAEQFAQTEPARGRKWFKVANSVVELNLPFAISGKSTFYIPSERFPDFLSKLKATVESGELDKEIDAGAGTTPPQGKARKPRSDAGQGRNGWSEERRAKFAATVAARKAGAEK
;
A
#
# COMPACT_ATOMS: atom_id res chain seq x y z
N MET A 1 37.98 -9.81 -42.54
CA MET A 1 37.25 -9.97 -41.25
C MET A 1 35.90 -9.32 -41.44
N ALA A 2 34.88 -10.16 -41.52
CA ALA A 2 33.70 -9.90 -42.33
C ALA A 2 32.55 -9.43 -41.46
N LEU A 3 31.65 -8.62 -42.02
CA LEU A 3 30.40 -8.14 -41.41
C LEU A 3 29.59 -9.24 -40.70
N LYS A 4 29.77 -10.50 -41.12
CA LYS A 4 29.21 -11.71 -40.50
C LYS A 4 29.71 -11.95 -39.07
N ASP A 5 30.98 -11.67 -38.77
CA ASP A 5 31.56 -11.80 -37.43
C ASP A 5 30.98 -10.76 -36.47
N LEU A 6 30.62 -9.58 -37.01
CA LEU A 6 30.02 -8.49 -36.24
C LEU A 6 28.54 -8.76 -35.94
N LEU A 7 27.79 -9.26 -36.93
CA LEU A 7 26.39 -9.66 -36.73
C LEU A 7 26.24 -10.89 -35.82
N ALA A 8 27.24 -11.78 -35.76
CA ALA A 8 27.25 -12.91 -34.84
C ALA A 8 27.37 -12.50 -33.36
N LEU A 9 27.80 -11.27 -33.07
CA LEU A 9 27.87 -10.70 -31.71
C LEU A 9 26.58 -9.97 -31.30
N ALA A 10 25.70 -9.66 -32.26
CA ALA A 10 24.42 -9.01 -31.99
C ALA A 10 23.33 -10.06 -31.84
N ASP A 11 22.73 -10.15 -30.64
CA ASP A 11 21.60 -11.04 -30.39
C ASP A 11 20.35 -10.22 -30.08
N ASP A 12 19.45 -10.15 -31.08
CA ASP A 12 18.17 -9.45 -30.97
C ASP A 12 17.27 -10.05 -29.87
N LYS A 13 17.55 -11.28 -29.39
CA LYS A 13 16.84 -11.88 -28.25
C LYS A 13 17.19 -11.21 -26.93
N LEU A 14 18.29 -10.48 -26.86
CA LEU A 14 18.66 -9.67 -25.70
C LEU A 14 17.82 -8.39 -25.60
N HIS A 15 16.98 -8.07 -26.60
CA HIS A 15 16.08 -6.92 -26.55
C HIS A 15 15.14 -6.97 -25.34
N GLU A 16 14.63 -8.15 -24.97
CA GLU A 16 13.74 -8.31 -23.80
C GLU A 16 14.48 -8.06 -22.48
N VAL A 17 15.72 -8.57 -22.37
CA VAL A 17 16.57 -8.36 -21.19
C VAL A 17 16.99 -6.89 -21.09
N PHE A 18 17.33 -6.26 -22.22
CA PHE A 18 17.68 -4.84 -22.31
C PHE A 18 16.50 -3.93 -21.95
N SER A 19 15.29 -4.31 -22.37
CA SER A 19 14.06 -3.56 -22.08
C SER A 19 13.55 -3.80 -20.64
N SER A 20 14.02 -4.86 -19.98
CA SER A 20 13.68 -5.13 -18.59
C SER A 20 14.35 -4.09 -17.68
N LYS A 21 13.55 -3.38 -16.89
CA LYS A 21 14.11 -2.49 -15.87
C LYS A 21 14.72 -3.36 -14.78
N PRO A 22 15.99 -3.15 -14.40
CA PRO A 22 16.57 -3.82 -13.25
C PRO A 22 15.70 -3.52 -12.02
N HIS A 23 15.26 -4.58 -11.34
CA HIS A 23 14.48 -4.46 -10.12
C HIS A 23 15.37 -3.84 -9.03
N ASP A 24 14.90 -2.76 -8.43
CA ASP A 24 15.61 -2.04 -7.37
C ASP A 24 14.95 -2.40 -6.02
N PRO A 25 15.60 -3.23 -5.18
CA PRO A 25 15.04 -3.65 -3.90
C PRO A 25 14.77 -2.45 -2.97
N SER A 26 15.53 -1.36 -3.12
CA SER A 26 15.35 -0.13 -2.34
C SER A 26 13.98 0.51 -2.58
N LYS A 27 13.47 0.45 -3.82
CA LYS A 27 12.14 0.97 -4.18
C LYS A 27 11.03 0.10 -3.62
N ALA A 28 11.25 -1.22 -3.51
CA ALA A 28 10.31 -2.14 -2.89
C ALA A 28 10.24 -1.95 -1.36
N ARG A 29 11.38 -1.66 -0.70
CA ARG A 29 11.45 -1.37 0.75
C ARG A 29 10.79 -0.07 1.16
N ALA A 30 10.94 0.99 0.36
CA ALA A 30 10.47 2.34 0.68
C ALA A 30 9.00 2.45 1.15
N PRO A 31 8.00 1.84 0.48
CA PRO A 31 6.61 1.86 0.96
C PRO A 31 6.41 1.09 2.27
N ILE A 32 7.19 0.02 2.50
CA ILE A 32 7.12 -0.77 3.73
C ILE A 32 7.66 0.03 4.91
N LEU A 33 8.82 0.66 4.76
CA LEU A 33 9.41 1.51 5.80
C LEU A 33 8.47 2.64 6.21
N LYS A 34 7.88 3.34 5.23
CA LYS A 34 6.86 4.38 5.48
C LYS A 34 5.64 3.83 6.21
N GLY A 35 5.23 2.61 5.88
CA GLY A 35 4.11 1.94 6.55
C GLY A 35 4.42 1.57 8.00
N ILE A 36 5.65 1.14 8.29
CA ILE A 36 6.12 0.85 9.65
C ILE A 36 6.16 2.13 10.48
N ASP A 37 6.75 3.21 9.95
CA ASP A 37 6.82 4.50 10.63
C ASP A 37 5.42 5.04 10.95
N ARG A 38 4.53 5.01 9.96
CA ARG A 38 3.12 5.36 10.15
C ARG A 38 2.46 4.49 11.23
N THR A 39 2.76 3.20 11.25
CA THR A 39 2.17 2.28 12.25
C THR A 39 2.65 2.63 13.66
N ALA A 40 3.93 2.97 13.82
CA ALA A 40 4.48 3.44 15.10
C ALA A 40 3.81 4.73 15.57
N GLU A 41 3.68 5.72 14.68
CA GLU A 41 2.98 6.98 14.96
C GLU A 41 1.51 6.75 15.36
N GLN A 42 0.80 5.88 14.63
CA GLN A 42 -0.60 5.56 14.90
C GLN A 42 -0.79 4.80 16.21
N PHE A 43 0.20 4.04 16.66
CA PHE A 43 0.17 3.37 17.97
C PHE A 43 0.45 4.33 19.12
N ALA A 44 1.32 5.32 18.90
CA ALA A 44 1.63 6.35 19.88
C ALA A 44 0.49 7.38 20.08
N GLN A 45 -0.37 7.58 19.09
CA GLN A 45 -1.52 8.50 19.19
C GLN A 45 -2.61 7.93 20.12
N THR A 46 -2.99 8.72 21.13
CA THR A 46 -4.04 8.41 22.12
C THR A 46 -5.47 8.55 21.58
N GLU A 47 -5.67 9.23 20.45
CA GLU A 47 -6.95 9.30 19.74
C GLU A 47 -7.09 8.15 18.73
N PRO A 48 -8.32 7.77 18.30
CA PRO A 48 -8.48 6.73 17.28
C PRO A 48 -7.78 7.15 15.98
N ALA A 49 -6.56 6.65 15.79
CA ALA A 49 -5.73 7.00 14.65
C ALA A 49 -6.52 6.85 13.33
N ARG A 50 -6.60 7.94 12.55
CA ARG A 50 -7.36 7.96 11.30
C ARG A 50 -6.64 7.17 10.21
N GLY A 51 -7.44 6.44 9.41
CA GLY A 51 -6.98 5.75 8.21
C GLY A 51 -6.84 4.23 8.36
N ARG A 52 -6.27 3.59 7.33
CA ARG A 52 -6.05 2.14 7.30
C ARG A 52 -4.92 1.79 8.27
N LYS A 53 -5.25 1.06 9.34
CA LYS A 53 -4.29 0.56 10.32
C LYS A 53 -3.80 -0.81 9.91
N TRP A 54 -2.52 -1.07 10.15
CA TRP A 54 -1.96 -2.42 10.06
C TRP A 54 -2.16 -3.21 11.34
N PHE A 55 -2.71 -2.60 12.40
CA PHE A 55 -2.88 -3.26 13.68
C PHE A 55 -4.26 -3.05 14.30
N LYS A 56 -4.63 -3.96 15.20
CA LYS A 56 -5.75 -3.86 16.13
C LYS A 56 -5.26 -4.16 17.53
N VAL A 57 -5.85 -3.51 18.53
CA VAL A 57 -5.51 -3.74 19.95
C VAL A 57 -6.73 -4.30 20.65
N ALA A 58 -6.57 -5.44 21.31
CA ALA A 58 -7.60 -6.06 22.15
C ALA A 58 -6.92 -6.83 23.29
N ASN A 59 -7.45 -6.73 24.52
CA ASN A 59 -6.94 -7.46 25.69
C ASN A 59 -5.42 -7.32 25.91
N SER A 60 -4.88 -6.11 25.76
CA SER A 60 -3.42 -5.82 25.86
C SER A 60 -2.54 -6.57 24.84
N VAL A 61 -3.15 -7.14 23.80
CA VAL A 61 -2.47 -7.78 22.67
C VAL A 61 -2.74 -6.98 21.39
N VAL A 62 -1.69 -6.80 20.61
CA VAL A 62 -1.71 -6.14 19.30
C VAL A 62 -1.70 -7.21 18.22
N GLU A 63 -2.77 -7.29 17.44
CA GLU A 63 -2.83 -8.04 16.18
C GLU A 63 -2.26 -7.15 15.08
N LEU A 64 -1.06 -7.45 14.59
CA LEU A 64 -0.41 -6.79 13.47
C LEU A 64 -0.61 -7.62 12.19
N ASN A 65 -1.06 -6.97 11.12
CA ASN A 65 -1.26 -7.56 9.79
C ASN A 65 -0.38 -6.82 8.78
N LEU A 66 0.66 -7.49 8.31
CA LEU A 66 1.62 -6.97 7.34
C LEU A 66 1.17 -7.25 5.90
N PRO A 67 1.55 -6.37 4.94
CA PRO A 67 1.22 -6.57 3.52
C PRO A 67 2.04 -7.69 2.85
N PHE A 68 2.99 -8.30 3.57
CA PHE A 68 3.80 -9.43 3.14
C PHE A 68 3.86 -10.48 4.27
N ALA A 69 4.25 -11.70 3.93
CA ALA A 69 4.35 -12.80 4.89
C ALA A 69 5.80 -12.98 5.33
N ILE A 70 6.06 -12.99 6.64
CA ILE A 70 7.34 -13.39 7.21
C ILE A 70 7.21 -14.85 7.65
N SER A 71 8.04 -15.72 7.10
CA SER A 71 7.98 -17.17 7.36
C SER A 71 6.58 -17.77 7.14
N GLY A 72 5.86 -17.30 6.11
CA GLY A 72 4.51 -17.78 5.78
C GLY A 72 3.37 -17.22 6.64
N LYS A 73 3.66 -16.30 7.58
CA LYS A 73 2.64 -15.63 8.41
C LYS A 73 2.59 -14.14 8.10
N SER A 74 1.41 -13.62 7.81
CA SER A 74 1.16 -12.18 7.63
C SER A 74 0.60 -11.52 8.89
N THR A 75 0.02 -12.31 9.80
CA THR A 75 -0.57 -11.84 11.05
C THR A 75 0.28 -12.24 12.26
N PHE A 76 0.62 -11.27 13.10
CA PHE A 76 1.41 -11.44 14.32
C PHE A 76 0.62 -10.93 15.53
N TYR A 77 0.74 -11.64 16.66
CA TYR A 77 0.14 -11.25 17.93
C TYR A 77 1.26 -10.88 18.89
N ILE A 78 1.30 -9.62 19.31
CA ILE A 78 2.42 -9.05 20.07
C ILE A 78 1.83 -8.37 21.30
N PRO A 79 2.37 -8.60 22.52
CA PRO A 79 1.98 -7.82 23.70
C PRO A 79 2.17 -6.33 23.44
N SER A 80 1.20 -5.49 23.83
CA SER A 80 1.24 -4.03 23.56
C SER A 80 2.50 -3.35 24.07
N GLU A 81 3.07 -3.84 25.18
CA GLU A 81 4.31 -3.33 25.77
C GLU A 81 5.54 -3.55 24.87
N ARG A 82 5.55 -4.64 24.09
CA ARG A 82 6.68 -5.01 23.21
C ARG A 82 6.47 -4.58 21.77
N PHE A 83 5.31 -4.00 21.46
CA PHE A 83 4.96 -3.63 20.10
C PHE A 83 5.87 -2.54 19.51
N PRO A 84 6.27 -1.48 20.25
CA PRO A 84 7.23 -0.49 19.74
C PRO A 84 8.60 -1.11 19.42
N ASP A 85 9.13 -1.97 20.29
CA ASP A 85 10.40 -2.67 20.08
C ASP A 85 10.34 -3.60 18.88
N PHE A 86 9.21 -4.28 18.70
CA PHE A 86 8.97 -5.13 17.54
C PHE A 86 9.02 -4.32 16.24
N LEU A 87 8.34 -3.16 16.20
CA LEU A 87 8.36 -2.29 15.01
C LEU A 87 9.76 -1.75 14.71
N SER A 88 10.54 -1.41 15.74
CA SER A 88 11.93 -0.97 15.56
C SER A 88 12.81 -2.07 14.97
N LYS A 89 12.68 -3.32 15.46
CA LYS A 89 13.43 -4.46 14.93
C LYS A 89 12.98 -4.82 13.52
N LEU A 90 11.67 -4.76 13.25
CA LEU A 90 11.12 -4.98 11.92
C LEU A 90 11.62 -3.94 10.92
N LYS A 91 11.74 -2.67 11.34
CA LYS A 91 12.33 -1.61 10.50
C LYS A 91 13.79 -1.94 10.15
N ALA A 92 14.59 -2.31 11.15
CA ALA A 92 16.00 -2.65 10.96
C ALA A 92 16.21 -3.85 10.01
N THR A 93 15.36 -4.89 10.10
CA THR A 93 15.45 -6.05 9.20
C THR A 93 15.00 -5.75 7.78
N VAL A 94 14.05 -4.84 7.58
CA VAL A 94 13.70 -4.33 6.25
C VAL A 94 14.83 -3.47 5.69
N GLU A 95 15.48 -2.65 6.51
CA GLU A 95 16.64 -1.85 6.10
C GLU A 95 17.86 -2.71 5.75
N SER A 96 18.09 -3.82 6.46
CA SER A 96 19.18 -4.76 6.15
C SER A 96 18.93 -5.56 4.87
N GLY A 97 17.68 -5.64 4.39
CA GLY A 97 17.31 -6.38 3.18
C GLY A 97 17.06 -7.86 3.39
N GLU A 98 17.05 -8.33 4.64
CA GLU A 98 16.77 -9.73 4.96
C GLU A 98 15.38 -10.17 4.50
N LEU A 99 14.45 -9.23 4.33
CA LEU A 99 13.06 -9.48 3.95
C LEU A 99 12.74 -9.12 2.49
N ASP A 100 13.74 -8.84 1.65
CA ASP A 100 13.51 -8.41 0.26
C ASP A 100 12.72 -9.42 -0.55
N LYS A 101 13.03 -10.70 -0.38
CA LYS A 101 12.35 -11.79 -1.11
C LYS A 101 10.88 -11.89 -0.72
N GLU A 102 10.59 -11.75 0.56
CA GLU A 102 9.24 -11.77 1.12
C GLU A 102 8.43 -10.54 0.69
N ILE A 103 9.07 -9.37 0.67
CA ILE A 103 8.46 -8.11 0.24
C ILE A 103 8.14 -8.18 -1.26
N ASP A 104 9.05 -8.69 -2.08
CA ASP A 104 8.85 -8.84 -3.53
C ASP A 104 7.77 -9.86 -3.85
N ALA A 105 7.74 -11.00 -3.15
CA ALA A 105 6.66 -11.98 -3.27
C ALA A 105 5.31 -11.38 -2.85
N GLY A 106 5.28 -10.58 -1.77
CA GLY A 106 4.09 -9.88 -1.29
C GLY A 106 3.60 -8.77 -2.22
N ALA A 107 4.50 -8.07 -2.92
CA ALA A 107 4.14 -7.00 -3.86
C ALA A 107 3.31 -7.50 -5.06
N GLY A 108 3.49 -8.77 -5.45
CA GLY A 108 2.65 -9.44 -6.45
C GLY A 108 1.36 -10.05 -5.89
N THR A 109 1.29 -10.25 -4.57
CA THR A 109 0.10 -10.82 -3.93
C THR A 109 -0.84 -9.69 -3.52
N THR A 110 -1.82 -9.42 -4.38
CA THR A 110 -2.92 -8.50 -4.07
C THR A 110 -3.40 -8.76 -2.65
N PRO A 111 -3.42 -7.77 -1.73
CA PRO A 111 -3.95 -7.99 -0.38
C PRO A 111 -5.35 -8.59 -0.53
N PRO A 112 -5.75 -9.58 0.30
CA PRO A 112 -6.97 -10.35 0.09
C PRO A 112 -8.08 -9.38 -0.29
N GLN A 113 -8.57 -9.51 -1.52
CA GLN A 113 -9.60 -8.65 -2.08
C GLN A 113 -10.64 -8.47 -0.99
N GLY A 114 -10.69 -7.27 -0.40
CA GLY A 114 -11.72 -6.95 0.57
C GLY A 114 -13.02 -7.32 -0.11
N LYS A 115 -13.76 -8.29 0.47
CA LYS A 115 -15.00 -8.87 -0.10
C LYS A 115 -15.64 -7.81 -0.98
N ALA A 116 -15.69 -8.05 -2.30
CA ALA A 116 -16.34 -7.17 -3.23
C ALA A 116 -17.65 -6.74 -2.58
N ARG A 117 -17.81 -5.44 -2.31
CA ARG A 117 -19.04 -4.94 -1.71
C ARG A 117 -20.14 -5.46 -2.61
N LYS A 118 -21.02 -6.32 -2.08
CA LYS A 118 -22.15 -6.85 -2.85
C LYS A 118 -22.76 -5.67 -3.60
N PRO A 119 -22.99 -5.77 -4.92
CA PRO A 119 -23.81 -4.78 -5.58
C PRO A 119 -25.09 -4.67 -4.76
N ARG A 120 -25.45 -3.45 -4.34
CA ARG A 120 -26.70 -3.20 -3.63
C ARG A 120 -27.82 -3.66 -4.55
N SER A 121 -28.26 -4.91 -4.38
CA SER A 121 -29.46 -5.45 -4.98
C SER A 121 -30.64 -4.74 -4.32
N ASP A 122 -31.45 -4.10 -5.16
CA ASP A 122 -32.82 -3.67 -4.88
C ASP A 122 -33.11 -3.14 -3.47
N ALA A 123 -32.72 -1.88 -3.24
CA ALA A 123 -33.62 -0.98 -2.53
C ALA A 123 -34.51 -0.37 -3.61
N GLY A 124 -35.75 -0.86 -3.67
CA GLY A 124 -36.72 -0.54 -4.70
C GLY A 124 -36.98 0.95 -4.89
N GLN A 125 -37.43 1.25 -6.11
CA GLN A 125 -38.35 2.34 -6.48
C GLN A 125 -38.05 3.72 -5.88
N GLY A 126 -37.45 4.61 -6.71
CA GLY A 126 -37.46 6.05 -6.46
C GLY A 126 -36.11 6.76 -6.54
N ARG A 127 -35.26 6.47 -7.54
CA ARG A 127 -34.11 7.34 -7.84
C ARG A 127 -34.58 8.54 -8.67
N ASN A 128 -35.15 9.54 -8.00
CA ASN A 128 -35.01 10.90 -8.49
C ASN A 128 -33.52 11.24 -8.39
N GLY A 129 -32.91 11.60 -9.52
CA GLY A 129 -31.54 12.11 -9.58
C GLY A 129 -31.34 13.29 -8.62
N TRP A 130 -30.08 13.70 -8.44
CA TRP A 130 -29.68 14.83 -7.59
C TRP A 130 -30.78 15.90 -7.43
N SER A 131 -31.29 16.08 -6.21
CA SER A 131 -32.24 17.15 -5.92
C SER A 131 -31.62 18.50 -6.28
N GLU A 132 -32.46 19.46 -6.70
CA GLU A 132 -32.00 20.82 -7.05
C GLU A 132 -31.24 21.47 -5.90
N GLU A 133 -31.67 21.21 -4.66
CA GLU A 133 -31.00 21.69 -3.47
C GLU A 133 -29.57 21.12 -3.33
N ARG A 134 -29.35 19.85 -3.71
CA ARG A 134 -28.01 19.24 -3.74
C ARG A 134 -27.16 19.80 -4.87
N ARG A 135 -27.75 20.06 -6.05
CA ARG A 135 -27.08 20.72 -7.18
C ARG A 135 -26.62 22.12 -6.79
N ALA A 136 -27.47 22.89 -6.12
CA ALA A 136 -27.16 24.25 -5.68
C ALA A 136 -26.04 24.27 -4.62
N LYS A 137 -26.09 23.38 -3.62
CA LYS A 137 -25.02 23.27 -2.60
C LYS A 137 -23.68 22.88 -3.23
N PHE A 138 -23.69 21.98 -4.21
CA PHE A 138 -22.49 21.60 -4.94
C PHE A 138 -21.93 22.72 -5.82
N ALA A 139 -22.80 23.45 -6.54
CA ALA A 139 -22.39 24.61 -7.33
C ALA A 139 -21.77 25.71 -6.46
N ALA A 140 -22.36 26.00 -5.29
CA ALA A 140 -21.82 26.97 -4.34
C ALA A 140 -20.44 26.56 -3.80
N THR A 141 -20.24 25.27 -3.51
CA THR A 141 -18.93 24.77 -3.07
C THR A 141 -17.87 24.82 -4.16
N VAL A 142 -18.23 24.52 -5.41
CA VAL A 142 -17.32 24.67 -6.55
C VAL A 142 -16.97 26.14 -6.80
N ALA A 143 -17.94 27.05 -6.73
CA ALA A 143 -17.71 28.49 -6.90
C ALA A 143 -16.80 29.06 -5.80
N ALA A 144 -17.02 28.70 -4.54
CA ALA A 144 -16.16 29.10 -3.43
C ALA A 144 -14.72 28.61 -3.61
N ARG A 145 -14.54 27.38 -4.12
CA ARG A 145 -13.22 26.79 -4.37
C ARG A 145 -12.49 27.44 -5.55
N LYS A 146 -13.23 27.86 -6.57
CA LYS A 146 -12.67 28.59 -7.72
C LYS A 146 -12.29 30.03 -7.34
N ALA A 147 -13.13 30.73 -6.58
CA ALA A 147 -12.83 32.07 -6.09
C ALA A 147 -11.66 32.11 -5.08
N GLY A 148 -11.45 31.02 -4.33
CA GLY A 148 -10.27 30.88 -3.46
C GLY A 148 -8.98 30.51 -4.18
N ALA A 149 -9.03 30.16 -5.48
CA ALA A 149 -7.86 29.78 -6.28
C ALA A 149 -7.31 30.93 -7.15
N GLU A 150 -8.01 32.07 -7.22
CA GLU A 150 -7.60 33.29 -7.95
C GLU A 150 -7.09 34.41 -7.02
N LYS A 151 -6.64 34.08 -5.81
CA LYS A 151 -5.89 34.99 -4.92
C LYS A 151 -4.47 34.52 -4.71
#